data_AF-A0A7J8DRY7-F1
#
_entry.id   AF-A0A7J8DRY7-F1
#
_cell.length_a   1.000
_cell.length_b   1.000
_cell.length_c   1.000
_cell.angle_alpha   90.00
_cell.angle_beta   90.00
_cell.angle_gamma   90.00
#
_symmetry.space_group_name_H-M   'P 1'
#
loop_
_entity.id
_entity.type
_entity.pdbx_description
1 polymer ?
#
loop_
_entity_poly.entity_id
_entity_poly.type
_entity_poly.pdbx_seq_one_letter_code
_entity_poly.pdbx_strand_id
1 'polypeptide(L)'
;MDICAQKKEIYNALKIGRHSSSPKWENSQDSRYLQYCQVCQAYKAPRSHHCRKCNRCVLKMDHHCPWINNCCGYQNHASFTLFLLLAPLGCIHAAFIFVMTMYTQLYNRLSFGWNTVKVDMSAARRDPLPIIPFGLAAFAATLFALGLALGTTIAVGMLFFIQMKIILRNQTSIESWIEEKVS
;
A
#
# COMPACT_ATOMS: atom_id res chain seq x y z
N MET A 1 -24.60 -8.74 31.41
CA MET A 1 -23.19 -8.36 31.10
C MET A 1 -23.12 -6.86 30.91
N ASP A 2 -22.04 -6.20 31.34
CA ASP A 2 -21.80 -4.78 31.02
C ASP A 2 -21.45 -4.60 29.52
N ILE A 3 -21.81 -3.46 28.94
CA ILE A 3 -21.58 -3.09 27.53
C ILE A 3 -20.12 -3.27 27.06
N CYS A 4 -19.13 -3.08 27.93
CA CYS A 4 -17.72 -3.28 27.67
C CYS A 4 -17.40 -4.75 27.37
N ALA A 5 -17.94 -5.67 28.17
CA ALA A 5 -17.81 -7.10 27.95
C ALA A 5 -18.43 -7.52 26.62
N GLN A 6 -19.60 -6.98 26.28
CA GLN A 6 -20.30 -7.28 25.03
C GLN A 6 -19.53 -6.75 23.80
N LYS A 7 -18.96 -5.54 23.87
CA LYS A 7 -18.08 -5.01 22.81
C LYS A 7 -16.85 -5.89 22.60
N LYS A 8 -16.29 -6.45 23.67
CA LYS A 8 -15.13 -7.36 23.61
C LYS A 8 -15.48 -8.68 22.93
N GLU A 9 -16.67 -9.24 23.16
CA GLU A 9 -17.13 -10.44 22.45
C GLU A 9 -17.27 -10.21 20.95
N ILE A 10 -17.95 -9.13 20.55
CA ILE A 10 -18.14 -8.76 19.14
C ILE A 10 -16.76 -8.52 18.47
N TYR A 11 -15.86 -7.83 19.16
CA TYR A 11 -14.49 -7.61 18.71
C TYR A 11 -13.74 -8.92 18.50
N ASN A 12 -13.79 -9.83 19.47
CA ASN A 12 -13.11 -11.13 19.40
C ASN A 12 -13.66 -11.99 18.27
N ALA A 13 -14.98 -12.01 18.06
CA ALA A 13 -15.61 -12.72 16.96
C ALA A 13 -15.19 -12.18 15.58
N LEU A 14 -15.15 -10.87 15.40
CA LEU A 14 -14.65 -10.23 14.18
C LEU A 14 -13.15 -10.48 13.96
N LYS A 15 -12.36 -10.51 15.03
CA LYS A 15 -10.91 -10.76 14.96
C LYS A 15 -10.58 -12.13 14.38
N ILE A 16 -11.38 -13.14 14.67
CA ILE A 16 -11.25 -14.52 14.14
C ILE A 16 -12.02 -14.73 12.82
N GLY A 17 -12.54 -13.66 12.21
CA GLY A 17 -13.26 -13.73 10.93
C GLY A 17 -14.66 -14.37 11.02
N ARG A 18 -15.20 -14.60 12.22
CA ARG A 18 -16.58 -15.06 12.38
C ARG A 18 -17.54 -13.88 12.33
N HIS A 19 -18.58 -13.99 11.51
CA HIS A 19 -19.78 -13.19 11.68
C HIS A 19 -20.45 -13.70 12.96
N SER A 20 -20.31 -12.97 14.07
CA SER A 20 -21.02 -13.32 15.30
C SER A 20 -22.51 -13.32 15.01
N SER A 21 -23.17 -14.46 15.19
CA SER A 21 -24.60 -14.46 15.50
C SER A 21 -24.80 -13.50 16.68
N SER A 22 -25.82 -12.64 16.59
CA SER A 22 -26.10 -11.61 17.59
C SER A 22 -26.08 -12.20 19.01
N PRO A 23 -25.20 -11.74 19.92
CA PRO A 23 -25.33 -12.09 21.33
C PRO A 23 -26.73 -11.67 21.79
N LYS A 24 -27.43 -12.53 22.54
CA LYS A 24 -28.69 -12.14 23.20
C LYS A 24 -28.36 -10.99 24.15
N TRP A 25 -28.84 -9.79 23.85
CA TRP A 25 -28.64 -8.61 24.66
C TRP A 25 -29.60 -8.69 25.85
N GLU A 26 -29.07 -8.68 27.07
CA GLU A 26 -29.87 -8.81 28.28
C GLU A 26 -30.45 -7.47 28.74
N ASN A 27 -29.91 -6.35 28.25
CA ASN A 27 -30.33 -5.01 28.66
C ASN A 27 -30.57 -4.11 27.44
N SER A 28 -31.79 -3.61 27.29
CA SER A 28 -32.24 -2.85 26.11
C SER A 28 -31.58 -1.47 25.99
N GLN A 29 -31.15 -0.87 27.10
CA GLN A 29 -30.55 0.47 27.09
C GLN A 29 -29.14 0.52 26.51
N ASP A 30 -28.35 -0.56 26.60
CA ASP A 30 -26.97 -0.59 26.05
C ASP A 30 -26.95 -0.73 24.52
N SER A 31 -28.02 -1.29 23.95
CA SER A 31 -28.18 -1.44 22.50
C SER A 31 -28.13 -0.11 21.75
N ARG A 32 -28.54 1.00 22.38
CA ARG A 32 -28.52 2.35 21.77
C ARG A 32 -27.13 2.84 21.43
N TYR A 33 -26.09 2.32 22.09
CA TYR A 33 -24.69 2.70 21.88
C TYR A 33 -23.95 1.73 20.95
N LEU A 34 -24.63 0.69 20.46
CA LEU A 34 -24.08 -0.29 19.54
C LEU A 34 -24.62 -0.04 18.14
N GLN A 35 -23.72 0.08 17.16
CA GLN A 35 -24.11 0.20 15.77
C GLN A 35 -24.44 -1.19 15.19
N TYR A 36 -25.56 -1.31 14.49
CA TYR A 36 -25.94 -2.56 13.83
C TYR A 36 -25.66 -2.51 12.32
N CYS A 37 -25.23 -3.63 11.74
CA CYS A 37 -25.07 -3.78 10.30
C CYS A 37 -26.24 -4.62 9.74
N GLN A 38 -27.11 -3.97 8.96
CA GLN A 38 -28.26 -4.65 8.33
C GLN A 38 -27.83 -5.68 7.27
N VAL A 39 -26.69 -5.48 6.59
CA VAL A 39 -26.23 -6.44 5.56
C VAL A 39 -25.67 -7.71 6.20
N CYS A 40 -24.87 -7.57 7.25
CA CYS A 40 -24.27 -8.71 7.97
C CYS A 40 -25.18 -9.28 9.06
N GLN A 41 -26.34 -8.66 9.33
CA GLN A 41 -27.27 -9.02 10.41
C GLN A 41 -26.58 -9.20 11.77
N ALA A 42 -25.63 -8.30 12.08
CA ALA A 42 -24.81 -8.37 13.28
C ALA A 42 -24.45 -6.97 13.80
N TYR A 43 -24.23 -6.87 15.12
CA TYR A 43 -23.67 -5.66 15.73
C TYR A 43 -22.22 -5.45 15.29
N LYS A 44 -21.86 -4.20 15.03
CA LYS A 44 -20.52 -3.78 14.66
C LYS A 44 -19.64 -3.70 15.91
N ALA A 45 -18.42 -4.21 15.81
CA ALA A 45 -17.39 -3.89 16.80
C ALA A 45 -17.09 -2.38 16.77
N PRO A 46 -16.56 -1.80 17.86
CA PRO A 46 -16.05 -0.44 17.85
C PRO A 46 -15.08 -0.21 16.69
N ARG A 47 -15.18 0.95 16.02
CA ARG A 47 -14.34 1.34 14.88
C ARG A 47 -14.41 0.39 13.67
N SER A 48 -15.43 -0.46 13.59
CA SER A 48 -15.64 -1.36 12.44
C SER A 48 -16.67 -0.80 11.47
N HIS A 49 -16.44 -1.01 10.17
CA HIS A 49 -17.32 -0.54 9.11
C HIS A 49 -17.60 -1.66 8.11
N HIS A 50 -18.78 -1.65 7.50
CA HIS A 50 -19.15 -2.62 6.47
C HIS A 50 -18.58 -2.18 5.13
N CYS A 51 -17.76 -3.02 4.52
CA CYS A 51 -17.30 -2.79 3.15
C CYS A 51 -18.20 -3.55 2.18
N ARG A 52 -18.92 -2.82 1.31
CA ARG A 52 -19.77 -3.43 0.28
C ARG A 52 -18.99 -4.26 -0.73
N LYS A 53 -17.76 -3.85 -1.08
CA LYS A 53 -16.89 -4.58 -2.02
C LYS A 53 -16.40 -5.92 -1.47
N CYS A 54 -16.06 -5.98 -0.19
CA CYS A 54 -15.68 -7.23 0.48
C CYS A 54 -16.85 -7.99 1.11
N ASN A 55 -18.06 -7.43 1.04
CA ASN A 55 -19.31 -7.94 1.62
C ASN A 55 -19.19 -8.39 3.09
N ARG A 56 -18.42 -7.66 3.90
CA ARG A 56 -18.20 -7.97 5.32
C ARG A 56 -17.89 -6.74 6.15
N CYS A 57 -18.14 -6.82 7.45
CA CYS A 57 -17.64 -5.86 8.42
C CYS A 57 -16.13 -6.04 8.62
N VAL A 58 -15.38 -4.94 8.55
CA VAL A 58 -13.93 -4.91 8.71
C VAL A 58 -13.60 -4.14 9.99
N LEU A 59 -12.81 -4.77 10.85
CA LEU A 59 -12.36 -4.18 12.11
C LEU A 59 -11.32 -3.08 11.86
N LYS A 60 -11.43 -1.95 12.59
CA LYS A 60 -10.59 -0.75 12.39
C LYS A 60 -10.41 -0.44 10.90
N MET A 61 -11.54 -0.42 10.17
CA MET A 61 -11.52 -0.24 8.73
C MET A 61 -10.97 1.15 8.40
N ASP A 62 -9.94 1.21 7.58
CA ASP A 62 -9.44 2.46 7.01
C ASP A 62 -10.11 2.69 5.66
N HIS A 63 -9.77 1.87 4.66
CA HIS A 63 -10.36 1.97 3.32
C HIS A 63 -10.37 0.62 2.61
N HIS A 64 -11.18 0.52 1.55
CA HIS A 64 -11.04 -0.55 0.58
C HIS A 64 -10.04 -0.14 -0.48
N CYS A 65 -8.93 -0.87 -0.59
CA CYS A 65 -7.85 -0.55 -1.50
C CYS A 65 -7.93 -1.45 -2.75
N PRO A 66 -8.19 -0.88 -3.94
CA PRO A 66 -8.23 -1.65 -5.18
C PRO A 66 -6.89 -2.31 -5.51
N TRP A 67 -5.78 -1.69 -5.11
CA TRP A 67 -4.41 -2.15 -5.43
C TRP A 67 -4.05 -3.47 -4.78
N ILE A 68 -4.57 -3.75 -3.58
CA ILE A 68 -4.40 -5.04 -2.90
C ILE A 68 -5.67 -5.91 -3.00
N ASN A 69 -6.67 -5.46 -3.76
CA ASN A 69 -7.98 -6.08 -3.90
C ASN A 69 -8.60 -6.50 -2.54
N ASN A 70 -8.41 -5.69 -1.51
CA ASN A 70 -8.81 -6.02 -0.15
C ASN A 70 -9.00 -4.75 0.70
N CYS A 71 -9.69 -4.87 1.83
CA CYS A 71 -9.75 -3.80 2.80
C CYS A 71 -8.44 -3.68 3.58
N CYS A 72 -7.99 -2.44 3.77
CA CYS A 72 -6.99 -2.11 4.76
C CYS A 72 -7.70 -1.86 6.11
N GLY A 73 -7.33 -2.63 7.12
CA GLY A 73 -7.91 -2.54 8.46
C GLY A 73 -7.06 -3.27 9.49
N TYR A 74 -7.62 -3.58 10.66
CA TYR A 74 -6.86 -4.06 11.83
C TYR A 74 -5.87 -5.20 11.52
N GLN A 75 -6.27 -6.20 10.72
CA GLN A 75 -5.47 -7.40 10.48
C GLN A 75 -4.28 -7.18 9.54
N ASN A 76 -4.30 -6.17 8.67
CA ASN A 76 -3.27 -5.96 7.64
C ASN A 76 -2.71 -4.54 7.60
N HIS A 77 -3.16 -3.63 8.47
CA HIS A 77 -2.71 -2.24 8.48
C HIS A 77 -1.19 -2.10 8.65
N ALA A 78 -0.59 -2.94 9.51
CA ALA A 78 0.86 -2.97 9.71
C ALA A 78 1.61 -3.42 8.44
N SER A 79 1.16 -4.50 7.81
CA SER A 79 1.74 -5.01 6.56
C SER A 79 1.57 -4.01 5.41
N PHE A 80 0.43 -3.33 5.33
CA PHE A 80 0.18 -2.27 4.35
C PHE A 80 1.10 -1.07 4.56
N THR A 81 1.29 -0.64 5.82
CA THR A 81 2.22 0.46 6.16
C THR A 81 3.66 0.08 5.82
N LEU A 82 4.06 -1.17 6.08
CA LEU A 82 5.38 -1.67 5.70
C LEU A 82 5.56 -1.70 4.18
N PHE A 83 4.54 -2.12 3.42
CA PHE A 83 4.54 -2.03 1.96
C PHE A 83 4.75 -0.59 1.48
N LEU A 84 4.02 0.38 2.07
CA LEU A 84 4.16 1.81 1.74
C LEU A 84 5.54 2.39 2.08
N LEU A 85 6.28 1.79 3.02
CA LEU A 85 7.67 2.15 3.34
C LEU A 85 8.66 1.49 2.37
N LEU A 86 8.55 0.16 2.19
CA LEU A 86 9.53 -0.61 1.43
C LEU A 86 9.43 -0.36 -0.09
N ALA A 87 8.24 -0.08 -0.63
CA ALA A 87 8.09 0.18 -2.05
C ALA A 87 8.85 1.43 -2.52
N PRO A 88 8.72 2.62 -1.88
CA PRO A 88 9.56 3.78 -2.20
C PRO A 88 11.06 3.51 -2.02
N LEU A 89 11.49 2.81 -0.97
CA LEU A 89 12.89 2.47 -0.77
C LEU A 89 13.45 1.58 -1.89
N GLY A 90 12.68 0.58 -2.32
CA GLY A 90 13.01 -0.25 -3.47
C GLY A 90 13.09 0.55 -4.78
N CYS A 91 12.18 1.50 -4.99
CA CYS A 91 12.22 2.40 -6.14
C CYS A 91 13.40 3.36 -6.10
N ILE A 92 13.80 3.87 -4.94
CA ILE A 92 15.01 4.69 -4.76
C ILE A 92 16.26 3.88 -5.12
N HIS A 93 16.36 2.63 -4.64
CA HIS A 93 17.45 1.73 -5.00
C HIS A 93 17.50 1.44 -6.50
N ALA A 94 16.34 1.18 -7.13
CA ALA A 94 16.26 0.99 -8.58
C ALA A 94 16.65 2.26 -9.35
N ALA A 95 16.21 3.45 -8.90
CA ALA A 95 16.59 4.72 -9.51
C ALA A 95 18.12 4.94 -9.47
N PHE A 96 18.77 4.59 -8.35
CA PHE A 96 20.24 4.64 -8.26
C PHE A 96 20.90 3.76 -9.32
N ILE A 97 20.45 2.51 -9.46
CA ILE A 97 20.95 1.58 -10.49
C ILE A 97 20.73 2.13 -11.90
N PHE A 98 19.55 2.70 -12.19
CA PHE A 98 19.27 3.28 -13.50
C PHE A 98 20.11 4.52 -13.80
N VAL A 99 20.36 5.38 -12.81
CA VAL A 99 21.27 6.53 -12.95
C VAL A 99 22.70 6.07 -13.24
N MET A 100 23.20 5.07 -12.51
CA MET A 100 24.54 4.52 -12.76
C MET A 100 24.64 3.88 -14.14
N THR A 101 23.62 3.13 -14.55
CA THR A 101 23.53 2.55 -15.88
C THR A 101 23.56 3.64 -16.95
N MET A 102 22.73 4.68 -16.81
CA MET A 102 22.68 5.80 -17.76
C MET A 102 24.01 6.55 -17.82
N TYR A 103 24.68 6.77 -16.68
CA TYR A 103 26.00 7.38 -16.61
C TYR A 103 27.04 6.57 -17.38
N THR A 104 27.10 5.24 -17.18
CA THR A 104 28.01 4.36 -17.93
C THR A 104 27.73 4.39 -19.43
N GLN A 105 26.45 4.37 -19.83
CA GLN A 105 26.08 4.46 -21.25
C GLN A 105 26.52 5.79 -21.86
N LEU A 106 26.36 6.91 -21.15
CA LEU A 106 26.77 8.23 -21.61
C LEU A 106 28.29 8.40 -21.65
N TYR A 107 28.99 7.93 -20.63
CA TYR A 107 30.45 7.96 -20.57
C TYR A 107 31.07 7.19 -21.74
N ASN A 108 30.60 5.97 -21.99
CA ASN A 108 31.08 5.17 -23.12
C ASN A 108 30.80 5.85 -24.47
N ARG A 109 29.67 6.56 -24.61
CA ARG A 109 29.35 7.33 -25.82
C ARG A 109 30.29 8.50 -26.05
N LEU A 110 30.57 9.28 -25.00
CA LEU A 110 31.42 10.46 -25.08
C LEU A 110 32.89 10.07 -25.28
N SER A 111 33.37 9.06 -24.56
CA SER A 111 34.78 8.64 -24.60
C SER A 111 35.18 7.90 -25.89
N PHE A 112 34.31 7.05 -26.45
CA PHE A 112 34.64 6.27 -27.65
C PHE A 112 34.17 6.91 -28.97
N GLY A 113 33.33 7.95 -28.92
CA GLY A 113 32.93 8.76 -30.08
C GLY A 113 31.94 8.07 -31.03
N TRP A 114 31.08 8.88 -31.66
CA TRP A 114 30.00 8.43 -32.56
C TRP A 114 30.45 7.62 -33.79
N ASN A 115 31.74 7.62 -34.13
CA ASN A 115 32.27 7.10 -35.39
C ASN A 115 32.98 5.73 -35.30
N THR A 116 33.13 5.14 -34.10
CA THR A 116 33.87 3.87 -33.93
C THR A 116 32.99 2.65 -33.65
N VAL A 117 31.66 2.83 -33.56
CA VAL A 117 30.70 1.72 -33.37
C VAL A 117 30.43 1.00 -34.70
N LYS A 118 31.48 0.50 -35.36
CA LYS A 118 31.31 -0.78 -36.05
C LYS A 118 31.29 -1.81 -34.95
N VAL A 119 30.11 -2.34 -34.67
CA VAL A 119 29.87 -3.33 -33.62
C VAL A 119 30.81 -4.50 -33.85
N ASP A 120 31.95 -4.51 -33.15
CA ASP A 120 32.81 -5.67 -33.14
C ASP A 120 32.17 -6.70 -32.21
N MET A 121 31.29 -7.51 -32.80
CA MET A 121 30.63 -8.64 -32.15
C MET A 121 31.64 -9.64 -31.54
N SER A 122 32.94 -9.52 -31.84
CA SER A 122 33.99 -10.32 -31.21
C SER A 122 34.38 -9.87 -29.79
N ALA A 123 34.12 -8.61 -29.41
CA ALA A 123 34.30 -8.12 -28.04
C ALA A 123 33.16 -8.58 -27.12
N ALA A 124 31.92 -8.54 -27.62
CA ALA A 124 30.74 -9.06 -26.89
C ALA A 124 30.78 -10.57 -26.62
N ARG A 125 31.66 -11.30 -27.32
CA ARG A 125 31.92 -12.74 -27.10
C ARG A 125 33.00 -13.02 -26.06
N ARG A 126 33.85 -12.04 -25.73
CA ARG A 126 35.00 -12.20 -24.80
C ARG A 126 34.68 -11.78 -23.37
N ASP A 127 33.71 -10.89 -23.17
CA ASP A 127 33.35 -10.39 -21.84
C ASP A 127 32.10 -11.11 -21.29
N PRO A 128 32.17 -11.78 -20.12
CA PRO A 128 31.02 -12.42 -19.48
C PRO A 128 30.05 -11.43 -18.81
N LEU A 129 30.26 -10.13 -18.96
CA LEU A 129 29.41 -9.08 -18.41
C LEU A 129 28.26 -8.78 -19.38
N PRO A 130 27.01 -8.63 -18.91
CA PRO A 130 25.86 -8.35 -19.77
C PRO A 130 26.01 -6.98 -20.43
N ILE A 131 26.40 -6.97 -21.70
CA ILE A 131 26.52 -5.74 -22.50
C ILE A 131 25.11 -5.33 -22.92
N ILE A 132 24.53 -4.35 -22.21
CA ILE A 132 23.25 -3.77 -22.59
C ILE A 132 23.45 -3.09 -23.94
N PRO A 133 22.75 -3.53 -25.02
CA PRO A 133 23.04 -3.05 -26.36
C PRO A 133 22.94 -1.54 -26.38
N PHE A 134 24.03 -0.90 -26.81
CA PHE A 134 24.22 0.53 -26.92
C PHE A 134 23.32 1.12 -28.02
N GLY A 135 22.01 0.94 -27.93
CA GLY A 135 21.01 1.47 -28.85
C GLY A 135 20.21 2.60 -28.21
N LEU A 136 19.64 3.48 -29.04
CA LEU A 136 18.67 4.49 -28.61
C LEU A 136 17.53 3.89 -27.78
N ALA A 137 17.11 2.67 -28.11
CA ALA A 137 16.07 1.93 -27.40
C ALA A 137 16.45 1.61 -25.94
N ALA A 138 17.69 1.18 -25.67
CA ALA A 138 18.13 0.87 -24.30
C ALA A 138 18.21 2.13 -23.45
N PHE A 139 18.71 3.23 -24.01
CA PHE A 139 18.72 4.53 -23.34
C PHE A 139 17.30 5.04 -23.04
N ALA A 140 16.41 4.99 -24.03
CA ALA A 140 15.00 5.35 -23.86
C ALA A 140 14.31 4.49 -22.79
N ALA A 141 14.56 3.18 -22.77
CA ALA A 141 14.04 2.27 -21.76
C ALA A 141 14.55 2.62 -20.36
N THR A 142 15.83 2.95 -20.19
CA THR A 142 16.38 3.37 -18.88
C THR A 142 15.79 4.69 -18.40
N LEU A 143 15.56 5.66 -19.30
CA LEU A 143 14.90 6.92 -18.95
C LEU A 143 13.44 6.69 -18.53
N PHE A 144 12.72 5.86 -19.28
CA PHE A 144 11.34 5.51 -18.94
C PHE A 144 11.26 4.81 -17.58
N ALA A 145 12.13 3.82 -17.34
CA ALA A 145 12.21 3.10 -16.07
C ALA A 145 12.56 4.03 -14.89
N LEU A 146 13.49 4.97 -15.09
CA LEU A 146 13.81 6.00 -14.09
C LEU A 146 12.60 6.89 -13.79
N GLY A 147 11.87 7.33 -14.84
CA GLY A 147 10.64 8.10 -14.68
C GLY A 147 9.58 7.36 -13.87
N LEU A 148 9.37 6.08 -14.14
CA LEU A 148 8.44 5.24 -13.37
C LEU A 148 8.88 5.07 -11.90
N ALA A 149 10.19 4.86 -11.67
CA ALA A 149 10.73 4.71 -10.32
C ALA A 149 10.56 6.00 -9.49
N LEU A 150 10.88 7.17 -10.07
CA LEU A 150 10.68 8.47 -9.43
C LEU A 150 9.21 8.76 -9.18
N GLY A 151 8.35 8.56 -10.18
CA GLY A 151 6.91 8.77 -10.07
C GLY A 151 6.28 7.90 -8.97
N THR A 152 6.66 6.62 -8.93
CA THR A 152 6.19 5.69 -7.88
C THR A 152 6.70 6.10 -6.50
N THR A 153 7.97 6.50 -6.39
CA THR A 153 8.56 6.95 -5.11
C THR A 153 7.80 8.15 -4.54
N ILE A 154 7.49 9.14 -5.37
CA ILE A 154 6.75 10.33 -4.96
C ILE A 154 5.31 9.95 -4.57
N ALA A 155 4.59 9.26 -5.45
CA ALA A 155 3.18 8.94 -5.23
C ALA A 155 2.97 8.04 -3.98
N VAL A 156 3.72 6.94 -3.88
CA VAL A 156 3.61 6.01 -2.76
C VAL A 156 4.21 6.61 -1.48
N GLY A 157 5.27 7.42 -1.59
CA GLY A 157 5.85 8.14 -0.46
C GLY A 157 4.90 9.17 0.16
N MET A 158 4.13 9.89 -0.65
CA MET A 158 3.06 10.78 -0.16
C MET A 158 1.97 9.99 0.60
N LEU A 159 1.56 8.83 0.07
CA LEU A 159 0.59 7.97 0.75
C LEU A 159 1.14 7.44 2.08
N PHE A 160 2.41 7.05 2.13
CA PHE A 160 3.08 6.64 3.37
C PHE A 160 3.02 7.77 4.42
N PHE A 161 3.34 9.00 4.03
CA PHE A 161 3.33 10.13 4.95
C PHE A 161 1.92 10.44 5.49
N ILE A 162 0.89 10.35 4.65
CA ILE A 162 -0.51 10.51 5.07
C ILE A 162 -0.88 9.42 6.09
N GLN A 163 -0.57 8.16 5.78
CA GLN A 163 -0.87 7.04 6.67
C GLN A 163 -0.11 7.15 7.99
N MET A 164 1.15 7.60 7.98
CA MET A 164 1.91 7.87 9.21
C MET A 164 1.25 8.93 10.10
N LYS A 165 0.72 10.02 9.53
CA LYS A 165 -0.02 11.03 10.31
C LYS A 165 -1.26 10.43 10.98
N ILE A 166 -2.02 9.62 10.24
CA ILE A 166 -3.22 8.95 10.75
C ILE A 166 -2.87 7.98 11.88
N ILE A 167 -1.78 7.20 11.73
CA ILE A 167 -1.26 6.30 12.75
C ILE A 167 -0.85 7.07 14.02
N LEU A 168 -0.12 8.18 13.87
CA LEU A 168 0.34 8.99 15.00
C LEU A 168 -0.82 9.63 15.79
N ARG A 169 -1.94 9.93 15.11
CA ARG A 169 -3.17 10.41 15.75
C ARG A 169 -4.08 9.29 16.27
N ASN A 170 -3.70 8.02 16.04
CA ASN A 170 -4.51 6.83 16.35
C ASN A 170 -5.94 6.89 15.77
N GLN A 171 -6.11 7.56 14.64
CA GLN A 171 -7.38 7.67 13.91
C GLN A 171 -7.40 6.71 12.72
N THR A 172 -8.56 6.50 12.11
CA THR A 172 -8.68 5.98 10.74
C THR A 172 -9.11 7.12 9.82
N SER A 173 -8.94 6.98 8.50
CA SER A 173 -9.43 7.96 7.52
C SER A 173 -10.95 8.18 7.61
N ILE A 174 -11.71 7.14 7.96
CA ILE A 174 -13.15 7.24 8.21
C ILE A 174 -13.41 8.10 9.46
N GLU A 175 -12.66 7.90 10.54
CA GLU A 175 -12.84 8.65 11.78
C GLU A 175 -12.50 10.13 11.59
N SER A 176 -11.38 10.45 10.92
CA SER A 176 -11.02 11.84 10.65
C SER A 176 -12.09 12.57 9.84
N TRP A 177 -12.72 11.88 8.88
CA TRP A 177 -13.81 12.44 8.09
C TRP A 177 -15.11 12.63 8.90
N ILE A 178 -15.40 11.72 9.84
CA ILE A 178 -16.54 11.87 10.74
C ILE A 178 -16.33 13.08 11.65
N GLU A 179 -15.14 13.23 12.23
CA GLU A 179 -14.81 14.36 13.11
C GLU A 179 -14.94 15.70 12.39
N GLU A 180 -14.40 15.83 11.16
CA GLU A 180 -14.50 17.03 10.34
C GLU A 180 -15.96 17.43 10.02
N LYS A 181 -16.86 16.45 9.92
CA LYS A 181 -18.28 16.70 9.64
C LYS A 181 -19.11 17.10 10.86
N VAL A 182 -18.61 16.80 12.06
CA VAL A 182 -19.32 17.03 13.32
C VAL A 182 -18.83 18.30 14.01
N SER A 183 -17.64 18.80 13.66
CA SER A 183 -17.13 20.13 14.04
C SER A 183 -17.79 21.25 13.26
#